data_AF-A0A0J5FWX2-F1
#
_entry.id   AF-A0A0J5FWX2-F1
#
_cell.length_a   1.000
_cell.length_b   1.000
_cell.length_c   1.000
_cell.angle_alpha   90.00
_cell.angle_beta   90.00
_cell.angle_gamma   90.00
#
_symmetry.space_group_name_H-M   'P 1'
#
loop_
_entity.id
_entity.type
_entity.pdbx_description
1 polymer ?
#
loop_
_entity_poly.entity_id
_entity_poly.type
_entity_poly.pdbx_seq_one_letter_code
_entity_poly.pdbx_strand_id
1 'polypeptide(L)'
;MISKKFRTIFIIAMFSLFVPGSNSMAASVIGKDGGWFGDGGNGTNGDRGGNGGAIVGDGGKGGDGQAGKNGGDGKKGGDGGKGGIVGGKGGDGGRGGDAGTGKKGGNGGKGGDGGSIGGRAGNGGDGGRGRDD
;
A
#
# COMPACT_ATOMS: atom_id res chain seq x y z
N MET A 1 57.54 6.58 -7.98
CA MET A 1 56.80 5.39 -8.46
C MET A 1 55.67 5.08 -7.48
N ILE A 2 54.45 5.54 -7.78
CA ILE A 2 53.27 5.27 -6.95
C ILE A 2 52.94 3.78 -7.09
N SER A 3 53.00 3.05 -5.97
CA SER A 3 52.80 1.60 -5.95
C SER A 3 51.41 1.26 -6.46
N LYS A 4 51.32 0.28 -7.37
CA LYS A 4 50.08 -0.15 -8.01
C LYS A 4 48.96 -0.49 -7.01
N LYS A 5 49.32 -0.80 -5.75
CA LYS A 5 48.41 -1.10 -4.64
C LYS A 5 47.60 0.12 -4.16
N PHE A 6 48.13 1.34 -4.26
CA PHE A 6 47.42 2.55 -3.83
C PHE A 6 46.31 2.98 -4.81
N ARG A 7 46.44 2.65 -6.10
CA ARG A 7 45.42 3.00 -7.11
C ARG A 7 44.14 2.17 -6.97
N THR A 8 44.25 0.91 -6.57
CA THR A 8 43.08 0.02 -6.43
C THR A 8 42.20 0.41 -5.24
N ILE A 9 42.80 0.84 -4.13
CA ILE A 9 42.07 1.26 -2.92
C ILE A 9 41.28 2.55 -3.19
N PHE A 10 41.83 3.47 -3.98
CA PHE A 10 41.16 4.72 -4.32
C PHE A 10 39.93 4.53 -5.24
N ILE A 11 39.95 3.52 -6.11
CA ILE A 11 38.82 3.22 -7.01
C ILE A 11 37.65 2.60 -6.23
N ILE A 12 37.94 1.75 -5.23
CA ILE A 12 36.89 1.14 -4.38
C ILE A 12 36.23 2.19 -3.49
N ALA A 13 37.00 3.13 -2.93
CA ALA A 13 36.46 4.19 -2.07
C ALA A 13 35.61 5.23 -2.82
N MET A 14 35.79 5.39 -4.13
CA MET A 14 34.98 6.30 -4.95
C MET A 14 33.67 5.67 -5.44
N PHE A 15 33.55 4.34 -5.43
CA PHE A 15 32.32 3.65 -5.82
C PHE A 15 31.30 3.49 -4.67
N SER A 16 31.70 3.70 -3.42
CA SER A 16 30.79 3.65 -2.26
C SER A 16 30.08 4.99 -1.97
N LEU A 17 30.48 6.08 -2.61
CA LEU A 17 29.87 7.42 -2.44
C LEU A 17 28.80 7.76 -3.48
N PHE A 18 28.49 6.86 -4.41
CA PHE A 18 27.51 7.10 -5.47
C PHE A 18 26.40 6.05 -5.47
N VAL A 19 25.63 6.02 -4.39
CA VAL A 19 24.24 5.52 -4.42
C VAL A 19 23.29 6.68 -4.08
N PRO A 20 23.09 7.67 -4.97
CA PRO A 20 21.92 8.53 -4.88
C PRO A 20 20.76 7.77 -5.53
N GLY A 21 20.18 6.86 -4.77
CA GLY A 21 19.06 6.06 -5.21
C GLY A 21 18.19 5.78 -4.02
N SER A 22 17.23 6.66 -3.78
CA SER A 22 16.22 6.56 -2.75
C SER A 22 15.44 5.25 -2.89
N ASN A 23 16.00 4.18 -2.34
CA ASN A 23 15.29 2.95 -2.06
C ASN A 23 14.41 3.20 -0.83
N SER A 24 13.42 4.08 -0.99
CA SER A 24 12.19 3.91 -0.24
C SER A 24 11.52 2.67 -0.82
N MET A 25 12.09 1.50 -0.53
CA MET A 25 11.38 0.23 -0.57
C MET A 25 10.34 0.34 0.55
N ALA A 26 9.29 1.11 0.31
CA ALA A 26 8.09 1.00 1.08
C ALA A 26 7.59 -0.42 0.74
N ALA A 27 7.97 -1.39 1.57
CA ALA A 27 7.58 -2.77 1.41
C ALA A 27 6.05 -2.77 1.30
N SER A 28 5.58 -3.04 0.09
CA SER A 28 4.18 -3.29 -0.20
C SER A 28 3.86 -4.62 0.50
N VAL A 29 3.01 -4.54 1.53
CA VAL A 29 2.56 -5.69 2.30
C VAL A 29 1.09 -5.86 1.95
N ILE A 30 0.82 -6.82 1.07
CA ILE A 30 -0.52 -7.35 0.90
C ILE A 30 -0.98 -7.86 2.26
N GLY A 31 -2.16 -7.44 2.70
CA GLY A 31 -2.72 -7.88 3.96
C GLY A 31 -2.85 -9.41 3.98
N LYS A 32 -2.34 -10.05 5.05
CA LYS A 32 -2.41 -11.51 5.19
C LYS A 32 -3.83 -11.94 5.53
N ASP A 33 -4.30 -13.04 4.95
CA ASP A 33 -5.62 -13.60 5.29
C ASP A 33 -5.62 -14.22 6.69
N GLY A 34 -6.76 -14.11 7.39
CA GLY A 34 -6.94 -14.52 8.79
C GLY A 34 -7.10 -16.03 9.02
N GLY A 35 -6.89 -16.88 8.01
CA GLY A 35 -7.06 -18.34 8.15
C GLY A 35 -8.53 -18.75 8.35
N TRP A 36 -8.83 -19.50 9.41
CA TRP A 36 -10.21 -19.98 9.66
C TRP A 36 -11.03 -19.05 10.57
N PHE A 37 -10.38 -18.42 11.55
CA PHE A 37 -11.05 -17.64 12.61
C PHE A 37 -10.37 -16.30 12.94
N GLY A 38 -9.31 -15.92 12.21
CA GLY A 38 -8.54 -14.70 12.48
C GLY A 38 -8.96 -13.54 11.60
N ASP A 39 -8.48 -12.34 11.91
CA ASP A 39 -8.74 -11.16 11.09
C ASP A 39 -7.73 -11.03 9.95
N GLY A 40 -8.16 -10.39 8.87
CA GLY A 40 -7.30 -10.03 7.76
C GLY A 40 -6.39 -8.87 8.12
N GLY A 41 -5.12 -8.96 7.74
CA GLY A 41 -4.15 -7.88 7.93
C GLY A 41 -4.44 -6.67 7.04
N ASN A 42 -4.03 -5.48 7.46
CA ASN A 42 -4.15 -4.28 6.63
C ASN A 42 -3.12 -4.28 5.49
N GLY A 43 -3.53 -3.80 4.32
CA GLY A 43 -2.62 -3.52 3.21
C GLY A 43 -1.83 -2.23 3.41
N THR A 44 -0.76 -2.05 2.65
CA THR A 44 0.03 -0.79 2.63
C THR A 44 0.16 -0.26 1.20
N ASN A 45 0.36 1.05 1.04
CA ASN A 45 0.78 1.66 -0.26
C ASN A 45 -0.10 1.34 -1.49
N GLY A 46 -1.42 1.24 -1.33
CA GLY A 46 -2.34 0.87 -2.40
C GLY A 46 -2.64 -0.63 -2.49
N ASP A 47 -2.04 -1.44 -1.61
CA ASP A 47 -2.32 -2.88 -1.54
C ASP A 47 -3.66 -3.18 -0.90
N ARG A 48 -4.26 -4.29 -1.32
CA ARG A 48 -5.49 -4.80 -0.73
C ARG A 48 -5.28 -5.22 0.73
N GLY A 49 -6.30 -5.02 1.55
CA GLY A 49 -6.41 -5.68 2.85
C GLY A 49 -6.66 -7.18 2.72
N GLY A 50 -6.14 -7.95 3.67
CA GLY A 50 -6.34 -9.39 3.76
C GLY A 50 -7.79 -9.71 4.12
N ASN A 51 -8.28 -10.86 3.71
CA ASN A 51 -9.61 -11.32 4.10
C ASN A 51 -9.60 -11.80 5.56
N GLY A 52 -10.70 -11.59 6.26
CA GLY A 52 -10.98 -12.25 7.51
C GLY A 52 -11.06 -13.76 7.33
N GLY A 53 -11.02 -14.47 8.45
CA GLY A 53 -11.02 -15.92 8.48
C GLY A 53 -12.28 -16.50 7.85
N ALA A 54 -12.16 -17.69 7.25
CA ALA A 54 -13.24 -18.27 6.46
C ALA A 54 -14.58 -18.34 7.21
N ILE A 55 -14.57 -18.64 8.52
CA ILE A 55 -15.79 -18.76 9.33
C ILE A 55 -16.11 -17.42 10.00
N VAL A 56 -15.14 -16.83 10.70
CA VAL A 56 -15.28 -15.57 11.43
C VAL A 56 -13.98 -14.78 11.28
N GLY A 57 -14.11 -13.46 11.31
CA GLY A 57 -12.99 -12.53 11.25
C GLY A 57 -13.31 -11.35 10.35
N ASP A 58 -12.78 -10.20 10.69
CA ASP A 58 -12.96 -8.98 9.92
C ASP A 58 -11.95 -8.91 8.78
N GLY A 59 -12.34 -8.34 7.65
CA GLY A 59 -11.45 -8.00 6.57
C GLY A 59 -10.53 -6.84 6.96
N GLY A 60 -9.27 -6.91 6.54
CA GLY A 60 -8.30 -5.84 6.74
C GLY A 60 -8.59 -4.63 5.86
N LYS A 61 -8.17 -3.45 6.33
CA LYS A 61 -8.25 -2.20 5.54
C LYS A 61 -7.29 -2.25 4.35
N GLY A 62 -7.71 -1.73 3.20
CA GLY A 62 -6.81 -1.46 2.09
C GLY A 62 -5.80 -0.36 2.39
N GLY A 63 -4.60 -0.47 1.83
CA GLY A 63 -3.54 0.52 1.99
C GLY A 63 -3.83 1.80 1.22
N ASP A 64 -3.46 2.94 1.79
CA ASP A 64 -3.62 4.23 1.10
C ASP A 64 -2.67 4.31 -0.12
N GLY A 65 -3.16 4.88 -1.21
CA GLY A 65 -2.44 5.05 -2.45
C GLY A 65 -1.28 6.03 -2.29
N GLN A 66 -0.16 5.74 -2.96
CA GLN A 66 1.01 6.62 -2.90
C GLN A 66 0.74 7.94 -3.62
N ALA A 67 1.20 9.05 -3.02
CA ALA A 67 1.17 10.34 -3.66
C ALA A 67 1.99 10.37 -4.96
N GLY A 68 1.50 11.11 -5.95
CA GLY A 68 2.24 11.42 -7.15
C GLY A 68 3.47 12.26 -6.81
N LYS A 69 4.62 11.91 -7.40
CA LYS A 69 5.81 12.79 -7.40
C LYS A 69 5.52 14.02 -8.29
N ASN A 70 6.35 15.06 -8.25
CA ASN A 70 6.15 16.28 -9.07
C ASN A 70 5.80 15.94 -10.53
N GLY A 71 4.61 16.35 -10.98
CA GLY A 71 4.08 16.06 -12.32
C GLY A 71 3.52 14.65 -12.53
N GLY A 72 3.36 13.83 -11.49
CA GLY A 72 2.71 12.52 -11.55
C GLY A 72 1.31 12.51 -10.93
N ASP A 73 0.43 11.65 -11.47
CA ASP A 73 -0.87 11.37 -10.86
C ASP A 73 -0.71 10.64 -9.52
N GLY A 74 -1.70 10.79 -8.65
CA GLY A 74 -1.80 10.00 -7.43
C GLY A 74 -2.18 8.55 -7.73
N LYS A 75 -1.66 7.59 -6.94
CA LYS A 75 -2.00 6.17 -7.13
C LYS A 75 -3.32 5.81 -6.46
N LYS A 76 -4.00 4.79 -6.98
CA LYS A 76 -5.23 4.25 -6.39
C LYS A 76 -4.95 3.71 -4.97
N GLY A 77 -5.91 3.89 -4.05
CA GLY A 77 -5.96 3.17 -2.79
C GLY A 77 -6.32 1.69 -2.99
N GLY A 78 -5.87 0.85 -2.06
CA GLY A 78 -6.13 -0.58 -2.06
C GLY A 78 -7.55 -0.90 -1.61
N ASP A 79 -8.12 -1.98 -2.14
CA ASP A 79 -9.46 -2.40 -1.73
C ASP A 79 -9.42 -3.08 -0.34
N GLY A 80 -10.50 -2.99 0.41
CA GLY A 80 -10.65 -3.70 1.69
C GLY A 80 -10.78 -5.22 1.52
N GLY A 81 -10.37 -5.96 2.54
CA GLY A 81 -10.55 -7.40 2.65
C GLY A 81 -12.00 -7.79 2.89
N LYS A 82 -12.40 -9.01 2.51
CA LYS A 82 -13.75 -9.53 2.83
C LYS A 82 -13.79 -9.99 4.29
N GLY A 83 -14.93 -9.85 4.94
CA GLY A 83 -15.18 -10.49 6.23
C GLY A 83 -15.44 -11.99 6.09
N GLY A 84 -15.26 -12.73 7.19
CA GLY A 84 -15.62 -14.14 7.31
C GLY A 84 -17.12 -14.39 7.20
N ILE A 85 -17.50 -15.61 6.82
CA ILE A 85 -18.90 -15.99 6.48
C ILE A 85 -19.90 -15.57 7.57
N VAL A 86 -19.54 -15.75 8.85
CA VAL A 86 -20.40 -15.49 10.02
C VAL A 86 -19.90 -14.24 10.75
N GLY A 87 -20.67 -13.16 10.65
CA GLY A 87 -20.49 -11.94 11.44
C GLY A 87 -19.29 -11.07 11.07
N GLY A 88 -18.39 -11.54 10.19
CA GLY A 88 -17.20 -10.79 9.80
C GLY A 88 -17.57 -9.49 9.07
N LYS A 89 -17.03 -8.36 9.52
CA LYS A 89 -17.14 -7.09 8.81
C LYS A 89 -16.16 -7.09 7.64
N GLY A 90 -16.56 -6.54 6.50
CA GLY A 90 -15.63 -6.21 5.42
C GLY A 90 -14.69 -5.07 5.84
N GLY A 91 -13.45 -5.12 5.37
CA GLY A 91 -12.46 -4.08 5.60
C GLY A 91 -12.76 -2.82 4.79
N ASP A 92 -12.36 -1.65 5.28
CA ASP A 92 -12.55 -0.40 4.55
C ASP A 92 -11.51 -0.27 3.41
N GLY A 93 -11.86 0.44 2.34
CA GLY A 93 -10.92 0.78 1.27
C GLY A 93 -9.88 1.80 1.71
N GLY A 94 -8.69 1.74 1.13
CA GLY A 94 -7.64 2.74 1.29
C GLY A 94 -7.96 4.02 0.54
N ARG A 95 -7.49 5.17 1.03
CA ARG A 95 -7.63 6.45 0.31
C ARG A 95 -6.77 6.46 -0.96
N GLY A 96 -7.18 7.20 -1.97
CA GLY A 96 -6.33 7.49 -3.13
C GLY A 96 -5.19 8.44 -2.76
N GLY A 97 -4.06 8.33 -3.45
CA GLY A 97 -2.93 9.23 -3.27
C GLY A 97 -3.21 10.61 -3.87
N ASP A 98 -2.71 11.66 -3.22
CA ASP A 98 -2.76 13.01 -3.77
C ASP A 98 -1.83 13.13 -5.00
N ALA A 99 -2.18 14.00 -5.95
CA ALA A 99 -1.38 14.24 -7.15
C ALA A 99 -0.25 15.26 -6.92
N GLY A 100 0.71 15.28 -7.85
CA GLY A 100 1.55 16.45 -8.07
C GLY A 100 0.81 17.58 -8.79
N THR A 101 1.45 18.74 -8.86
CA THR A 101 1.09 19.92 -9.68
C THR A 101 0.61 19.55 -11.09
N GLY A 102 -0.56 20.07 -11.48
CA GLY A 102 -1.20 19.90 -12.78
C GLY A 102 -1.67 18.46 -13.08
N LYS A 103 -1.91 17.64 -12.06
CA LYS A 103 -2.24 16.20 -12.20
C LYS A 103 -3.46 15.79 -11.37
N LYS A 104 -4.02 14.62 -11.70
CA LYS A 104 -5.22 14.08 -11.03
C LYS A 104 -4.82 13.22 -9.82
N GLY A 105 -5.58 13.34 -8.75
CA GLY A 105 -5.44 12.45 -7.60
C GLY A 105 -5.88 11.02 -7.95
N GLY A 106 -5.41 10.05 -7.18
CA GLY A 106 -5.81 8.66 -7.34
C GLY A 106 -7.22 8.40 -6.80
N ASN A 107 -7.92 7.41 -7.31
CA ASN A 107 -9.19 6.99 -6.73
C ASN A 107 -8.97 6.24 -5.41
N GLY A 108 -9.94 6.29 -4.49
CA GLY A 108 -9.96 5.40 -3.34
C GLY A 108 -10.20 3.94 -3.72
N GLY A 109 -9.86 3.05 -2.80
CA GLY A 109 -10.18 1.63 -2.87
C GLY A 109 -11.65 1.37 -2.52
N LYS A 110 -12.19 0.24 -2.98
CA LYS A 110 -13.52 -0.20 -2.56
C LYS A 110 -13.48 -0.79 -1.16
N GLY A 111 -14.56 -0.67 -0.40
CA GLY A 111 -14.75 -1.46 0.80
C GLY A 111 -14.90 -2.94 0.46
N GLY A 112 -14.56 -3.80 1.40
CA GLY A 112 -14.76 -5.24 1.30
C GLY A 112 -16.19 -5.65 1.66
N ASP A 113 -16.61 -6.79 1.13
CA ASP A 113 -17.91 -7.38 1.48
C ASP A 113 -17.90 -7.87 2.93
N GLY A 114 -19.02 -7.72 3.63
CA GLY A 114 -19.23 -8.39 4.91
C GLY A 114 -19.52 -9.88 4.73
N GLY A 115 -19.49 -10.61 5.84
CA GLY A 115 -19.94 -11.99 5.93
C GLY A 115 -21.39 -12.15 5.47
N SER A 116 -21.66 -13.25 4.78
CA SER A 116 -22.99 -13.57 4.25
C SER A 116 -24.05 -13.77 5.34
N ILE A 117 -23.64 -13.99 6.59
CA ILE A 117 -24.52 -14.13 7.74
C ILE A 117 -24.18 -13.03 8.76
N GLY A 118 -24.97 -11.95 8.77
CA GLY A 118 -24.89 -10.90 9.80
C GLY A 118 -23.67 -9.96 9.70
N GLY A 119 -22.80 -10.13 8.70
CA GLY A 119 -21.66 -9.25 8.46
C GLY A 119 -22.08 -7.94 7.78
N ARG A 120 -21.34 -6.86 8.06
CA ARG A 120 -21.51 -5.56 7.39
C ARG A 120 -20.39 -5.33 6.39
N ALA A 121 -20.70 -4.72 5.26
CA ALA A 121 -19.68 -4.29 4.31
C ALA A 121 -18.78 -3.19 4.91
N GLY A 122 -17.55 -3.12 4.42
CA GLY A 122 -16.64 -2.01 4.66
C GLY A 122 -16.99 -0.81 3.79
N ASN A 123 -16.54 0.36 4.21
CA ASN A 123 -16.72 1.59 3.45
C ASN A 123 -15.68 1.70 2.33
N GLY A 124 -16.03 2.39 1.23
CA GLY A 124 -15.05 2.81 0.23
C GLY A 124 -14.07 3.85 0.80
N GLY A 125 -12.88 3.91 0.22
CA GLY A 125 -11.91 4.95 0.49
C GLY A 125 -12.19 6.22 -0.34
N ASP A 126 -11.79 7.36 0.21
CA ASP A 126 -11.88 8.64 -0.48
C ASP A 126 -10.88 8.73 -1.65
N GLY A 127 -11.19 9.52 -2.67
CA GLY A 127 -10.22 9.89 -3.70
C GLY A 127 -9.15 10.85 -3.18
N GLY A 128 -7.95 10.75 -3.74
CA GLY A 128 -6.89 11.74 -3.55
C GLY A 128 -7.19 13.03 -4.32
N ARG A 129 -6.59 14.13 -3.89
CA ARG A 129 -6.79 15.45 -4.47
C ARG A 129 -5.85 15.68 -5.65
N GLY A 130 -6.37 16.27 -6.73
CA GLY A 130 -5.53 16.95 -7.72
C GLY A 130 -4.98 18.25 -7.15
N ARG A 131 -3.81 18.68 -7.63
CA ARG A 131 -3.26 20.01 -7.33
C ARG A 131 -3.18 20.79 -8.62
N ASP A 132 -4.00 21.83 -8.72
CA ASP A 132 -3.92 22.83 -9.79
C ASP A 132 -3.25 24.06 -9.19
N ASP A 133 -2.11 24.45 -9.73
CA ASP A 133 -1.29 25.59 -9.36
C ASP A 133 -1.09 26.54 -10.54
#